data_AF-A0A4R2PYK2-F1
#
_entry.id   AF-A0A4R2PYK2-F1
#
_cell.length_a   1.000
_cell.length_b   1.000
_cell.length_c   1.000
_cell.angle_alpha   90.00
_cell.angle_beta   90.00
_cell.angle_gamma   90.00
#
_symmetry.space_group_name_H-M   'P 1'
#
loop_
_entity.id
_entity.type
_entity.pdbx_description
1 polymer ?
#
loop_
_entity_poly.entity_id
_entity_poly.type
_entity_poly.pdbx_seq_one_letter_code
_entity_poly.pdbx_strand_id
1 'polypeptide(L)'
;MSGLSSVRPARFFRHALAALLLAGTVTFAGAGVAQAESVRQVTDRYLFQLSLAEFGQVRASTPRPAELDWSSDGCSAAPDNPFGFQFTPACHRHDFGYRNYKRQQRFNADTRLRLDDRFHADLKQICAGNRICLGTAWTYYQAVRKFGGN
;
A
#
# COMPACT_ATOMS: atom_id res chain seq x y z
N MET A 1 13.33 90.97 -8.70
CA MET A 1 13.29 91.65 -10.01
C MET A 1 13.79 90.64 -11.02
N SER A 2 12.85 89.99 -11.72
CA SER A 2 12.68 90.18 -13.17
C SER A 2 13.75 89.37 -13.91
N GLY A 3 13.48 88.19 -14.47
CA GLY A 3 12.44 87.90 -15.46
C GLY A 3 13.10 87.74 -16.84
N LEU A 4 12.54 86.85 -17.67
CA LEU A 4 12.75 86.64 -19.12
C LEU A 4 13.84 85.61 -19.50
N SER A 5 13.41 84.44 -20.01
CA SER A 5 13.30 84.09 -21.45
C SER A 5 14.63 83.52 -21.96
N SER A 6 14.76 82.50 -22.80
CA SER A 6 13.96 82.10 -23.96
C SER A 6 14.58 80.78 -24.50
N VAL A 7 13.73 79.81 -24.82
CA VAL A 7 13.69 79.00 -26.06
C VAL A 7 15.02 78.40 -26.58
N ARG A 8 15.06 77.07 -26.77
CA ARG A 8 14.98 76.43 -28.11
C ARG A 8 14.86 74.90 -28.05
N PRO A 9 14.15 74.29 -29.01
CA PRO A 9 13.77 72.89 -28.97
C PRO A 9 14.70 71.99 -29.79
N ALA A 10 14.36 70.70 -29.73
CA ALA A 10 14.72 69.63 -30.66
C ALA A 10 16.11 69.02 -30.41
N ARG A 11 16.30 67.71 -30.47
CA ARG A 11 15.73 66.75 -31.41
C ARG A 11 15.65 65.37 -30.77
N PHE A 12 14.67 64.63 -31.27
CA PHE A 12 14.42 63.21 -31.04
C PHE A 12 15.70 62.37 -31.18
N PHE A 13 16.12 61.75 -30.08
CA PHE A 13 16.88 60.51 -30.12
C PHE A 13 15.99 59.38 -29.62
N ARG A 14 15.58 58.53 -30.56
CA ARG A 14 14.93 57.26 -30.30
C ARG A 14 15.95 56.35 -29.61
N HIS A 15 15.82 56.21 -28.29
CA HIS A 15 16.44 55.11 -27.57
C HIS A 15 15.33 54.18 -27.12
N ALA A 16 15.15 53.10 -27.89
CA ALA A 16 14.32 51.98 -27.49
C ALA A 16 14.94 51.40 -26.21
N LEU A 17 14.28 51.66 -25.08
CA LEU A 17 14.57 50.98 -23.82
C LEU A 17 14.14 49.52 -23.98
N ALA A 18 15.09 48.64 -24.22
CA ALA A 18 14.91 47.21 -24.03
C ALA A 18 14.80 46.95 -22.52
N ALA A 19 13.58 46.99 -21.99
CA ALA A 19 13.30 46.50 -20.65
C ALA A 19 13.36 44.96 -20.68
N LEU A 20 14.48 44.38 -20.22
CA LEU A 20 14.53 42.96 -19.86
C LEU A 20 13.60 42.74 -18.67
N LEU A 21 12.36 42.37 -18.95
CA LEU A 21 11.49 41.71 -17.97
C LEU A 21 12.04 40.29 -17.79
N LEU A 22 12.83 40.07 -16.75
CA LEU A 22 13.05 38.74 -16.19
C LEU A 22 11.68 38.25 -15.68
N ALA A 23 10.91 37.62 -16.56
CA ALA A 23 9.77 36.81 -16.17
C ALA A 23 10.32 35.61 -15.41
N GLY A 24 10.50 35.78 -14.09
CA GLY A 24 10.78 34.68 -13.19
C GLY A 24 9.60 33.71 -13.25
N THR A 25 9.77 32.60 -13.98
CA THR A 25 8.86 31.47 -13.91
C THR A 25 8.96 30.89 -12.51
N VAL A 26 8.01 31.24 -11.64
CA VAL A 26 7.78 30.54 -10.38
C VAL A 26 7.26 29.15 -10.75
N THR A 27 8.16 28.18 -10.81
CA THR A 27 7.75 26.77 -10.83
C THR A 27 7.14 26.47 -9.48
N PHE A 28 5.81 26.50 -9.39
CA PHE A 28 5.10 25.89 -8.27
C PHE A 28 5.42 24.39 -8.31
N ALA A 29 6.41 23.98 -7.51
CA ALA A 29 6.59 22.58 -7.18
C ALA A 29 5.28 22.12 -6.53
N GLY A 30 4.51 21.31 -7.25
CA GLY A 30 3.26 20.76 -6.74
C GLY A 30 3.56 20.00 -5.46
N ALA A 31 3.18 20.58 -4.32
CA ALA A 31 3.10 19.85 -3.07
C ALA A 31 2.00 18.79 -3.27
N GLY A 32 2.42 17.54 -3.49
CA GLY A 32 1.50 16.43 -3.63
C GLY A 32 0.67 16.32 -2.35
N VAL A 33 -0.63 16.61 -2.45
CA VAL A 33 -1.57 16.34 -1.37
C VAL A 33 -1.57 14.83 -1.13
N ALA A 34 -1.09 14.39 0.03
CA ALA A 34 -1.18 12.99 0.43
C ALA A 34 -2.67 12.65 0.57
N GLN A 35 -3.22 11.93 -0.43
CA GLN A 35 -4.59 11.43 -0.37
C GLN A 35 -4.69 10.44 0.79
N ALA A 36 -5.75 10.54 1.59
CA ALA A 36 -6.01 9.56 2.64
C ALA A 36 -6.28 8.19 1.98
N GLU A 37 -5.46 7.19 2.32
CA GLU A 37 -5.62 5.82 1.81
C GLU A 37 -6.93 5.23 2.35
N SER A 38 -7.74 4.61 1.49
CA SER A 38 -8.96 3.93 1.92
C SER A 38 -8.65 2.65 2.71
N VAL A 39 -9.55 2.25 3.63
CA VAL A 39 -9.41 1.00 4.42
C VAL A 39 -9.21 -0.22 3.51
N ARG A 40 -9.85 -0.25 2.33
CA ARG A 40 -9.67 -1.32 1.33
C ARG A 40 -8.25 -1.33 0.75
N GLN A 41 -7.70 -0.18 0.41
CA GLN A 41 -6.32 -0.05 -0.07
C GLN A 41 -5.30 -0.47 1.01
N VAL A 42 -5.49 -0.03 2.27
CA VAL A 42 -4.64 -0.47 3.39
C VAL A 42 -4.67 -2.00 3.55
N THR A 43 -5.86 -2.60 3.47
CA THR A 43 -6.03 -4.06 3.53
C THR A 43 -5.23 -4.76 2.44
N ASP A 44 -5.35 -4.26 1.21
CA ASP A 44 -4.71 -4.88 0.04
C ASP A 44 -3.19 -4.70 0.06
N ARG A 45 -2.71 -3.55 0.54
CA ARG A 45 -1.28 -3.32 0.78
C ARG A 45 -0.71 -4.32 1.78
N TYR A 46 -1.37 -4.52 2.92
CA TYR A 46 -0.93 -5.48 3.94
C TYR A 46 -0.93 -6.93 3.46
N LEU A 47 -1.89 -7.30 2.62
CA LEU A 47 -1.99 -8.66 2.07
C LEU A 47 -0.99 -8.94 0.96
N PHE A 48 -0.84 -8.01 0.01
CA PHE A 48 -0.22 -8.31 -1.28
C PHE A 48 1.07 -7.55 -1.57
N GLN A 49 1.34 -6.45 -0.85
CA GLN A 49 2.55 -5.65 -1.07
C GLN A 49 3.60 -5.87 0.02
N LEU A 50 3.17 -6.18 1.25
CA LEU A 50 4.09 -6.52 2.33
C LEU A 50 4.63 -7.94 2.20
N SER A 51 5.90 -8.11 2.56
CA SER A 51 6.43 -9.42 2.94
C SER A 51 5.70 -9.97 4.16
N LEU A 52 5.79 -11.28 4.37
CA LEU A 52 5.17 -11.90 5.54
C LEU A 52 5.75 -11.36 6.87
N ALA A 53 7.05 -11.04 6.88
CA ALA A 53 7.71 -10.47 8.04
C ALA A 53 7.21 -9.05 8.35
N GLU A 54 7.09 -8.19 7.33
CA GLU A 54 6.54 -6.83 7.50
C GLU A 54 5.08 -6.87 7.96
N PHE A 55 4.27 -7.76 7.41
CA PHE A 55 2.91 -7.97 7.92
C PHE A 55 2.92 -8.38 9.40
N GLY A 56 3.83 -9.28 9.79
CA GLY A 56 4.01 -9.67 11.19
C GLY A 56 4.36 -8.49 12.10
N GLN A 57 5.23 -7.58 11.64
CA GLN A 57 5.58 -6.35 12.37
C GLN A 57 4.38 -5.42 12.50
N VAL A 58 3.63 -5.20 11.42
CA VAL A 58 2.39 -4.40 11.46
C VAL A 58 1.38 -5.02 12.42
N ARG A 59 1.20 -6.34 12.40
CA ARG A 59 0.30 -7.04 13.33
C ARG A 59 0.73 -6.89 14.79
N ALA A 60 2.03 -6.83 15.07
CA ALA A 60 2.58 -6.69 16.41
C ALA A 60 2.59 -5.24 16.93
N SER A 61 2.44 -4.24 16.05
CA SER A 61 2.51 -2.83 16.45
C SER A 61 1.25 -2.36 17.20
N THR A 62 1.41 -1.28 17.96
CA THR A 62 0.31 -0.55 18.61
C THR A 62 0.59 0.95 18.59
N PRO A 63 -0.36 1.80 18.17
CA PRO A 63 -1.68 1.45 17.64
C PRO A 63 -1.62 0.84 16.23
N ARG A 64 -2.67 0.09 15.88
CA ARG A 64 -2.96 -0.39 14.51
C ARG A 64 -4.25 0.28 14.02
N PRO A 65 -4.49 0.35 12.70
CA PRO A 65 -5.77 0.84 12.18
C PRO A 65 -6.93 0.04 12.78
N ALA A 66 -7.77 0.71 13.57
CA ALA A 66 -8.83 0.09 14.36
C ALA A 66 -10.04 -0.34 13.51
N GLU A 67 -10.14 0.20 12.30
CA GLU A 67 -11.17 -0.11 11.32
C GLU A 67 -11.02 -1.53 10.76
N LEU A 68 -9.78 -2.05 10.76
CA LEU A 68 -9.44 -3.38 10.27
C LEU A 68 -9.66 -4.45 11.33
N ASP A 69 -10.15 -5.61 10.91
CA ASP A 69 -10.27 -6.78 11.77
C ASP A 69 -8.91 -7.48 11.88
N TRP A 70 -8.33 -7.45 13.08
CA TRP A 70 -7.06 -8.11 13.39
C TRP A 70 -7.23 -9.44 14.14
N SER A 71 -8.47 -9.85 14.44
CA SER A 71 -8.74 -11.12 15.09
C SER A 71 -8.25 -12.29 14.25
N SER A 72 -7.79 -13.35 14.91
CA SER A 72 -7.25 -14.54 14.25
C SER A 72 -7.25 -15.68 15.25
N ASP A 73 -7.75 -16.82 14.83
CA ASP A 73 -7.62 -18.12 15.46
C ASP A 73 -6.36 -18.85 14.95
N GLY A 74 -5.67 -18.30 13.95
CA GLY A 74 -4.42 -18.85 13.45
C GLY A 74 -4.71 -20.13 12.68
N CYS A 75 -3.93 -21.18 12.92
CA CYS A 75 -4.10 -22.43 12.18
C CYS A 75 -5.07 -23.42 12.84
N SER A 76 -5.99 -22.98 13.71
CA SER A 76 -6.86 -23.87 14.50
C SER A 76 -7.75 -24.79 13.67
N ALA A 77 -8.22 -24.33 12.51
CA ALA A 77 -9.03 -25.13 11.58
C ALA A 77 -8.19 -25.78 10.45
N ALA A 78 -6.86 -25.70 10.54
CA ALA A 78 -5.98 -26.26 9.54
C ALA A 78 -5.76 -27.78 9.77
N PRO A 79 -5.34 -28.52 8.74
CA PRO A 79 -4.93 -29.92 8.89
C PRO A 79 -3.80 -30.08 9.91
N ASP A 80 -3.61 -31.31 10.41
CA ASP A 80 -2.51 -31.63 11.31
C ASP A 80 -1.14 -31.28 10.71
N ASN A 81 -0.24 -30.77 11.56
CA ASN A 81 1.14 -30.42 11.22
C ASN A 81 2.12 -31.21 12.11
N PRO A 82 2.28 -32.52 11.84
CA PRO A 82 3.06 -33.42 12.71
C PRO A 82 4.55 -33.08 12.74
N PHE A 83 5.04 -32.28 11.78
CA PHE A 83 6.44 -31.86 11.68
C PHE A 83 6.72 -30.50 12.33
N GLY A 84 5.69 -29.84 12.88
CA GLY A 84 5.86 -28.61 13.66
C GLY A 84 6.31 -27.38 12.86
N PHE A 85 6.02 -27.32 11.55
CA PHE A 85 6.35 -26.14 10.74
C PHE A 85 5.64 -24.89 11.25
N GLN A 86 6.35 -23.76 11.32
CA GLN A 86 5.84 -22.52 11.93
C GLN A 86 4.93 -21.74 10.97
N PHE A 87 3.77 -22.31 10.63
CA PHE A 87 2.80 -21.74 9.68
C PHE A 87 1.89 -20.65 10.26
N THR A 88 1.90 -20.45 11.58
CA THR A 88 1.07 -19.45 12.27
C THR A 88 1.12 -18.04 11.65
N PRO A 89 2.29 -17.48 11.26
CA PRO A 89 2.33 -16.17 10.61
C PRO A 89 1.54 -16.11 9.30
N ALA A 90 1.59 -17.18 8.48
CA ALA A 90 0.82 -17.26 7.25
C ALA A 90 -0.69 -17.36 7.53
N CYS A 91 -1.08 -18.17 8.53
CA CYS A 91 -2.48 -18.27 8.96
C CYS A 91 -3.02 -16.93 9.46
N HIS A 92 -2.24 -16.17 10.24
CA HIS A 92 -2.63 -14.83 10.67
C HIS A 92 -2.91 -13.86 9.51
N ARG A 93 -2.12 -13.93 8.43
CA ARG A 93 -2.35 -13.09 7.26
C ARG A 93 -3.57 -13.55 6.45
N HIS A 94 -3.78 -14.86 6.36
CA HIS A 94 -4.94 -15.44 5.70
C HIS A 94 -6.24 -15.04 6.41
N ASP A 95 -6.29 -15.18 7.74
CA ASP A 95 -7.42 -14.75 8.58
C ASP A 95 -7.72 -13.26 8.42
N PHE A 96 -6.68 -12.44 8.47
CA PHE A 96 -6.80 -10.99 8.25
C PHE A 96 -7.47 -10.71 6.90
N GLY A 97 -7.03 -11.39 5.84
CA GLY A 97 -7.62 -11.23 4.52
C GLY A 97 -9.09 -11.63 4.46
N TYR A 98 -9.41 -12.82 4.95
CA TYR A 98 -10.77 -13.35 4.96
C TYR A 98 -11.74 -12.45 5.71
N ARG A 99 -11.40 -12.11 6.95
CA ARG A 99 -12.26 -11.31 7.83
C ARG A 99 -12.50 -9.92 7.26
N ASN A 100 -11.45 -9.25 6.79
CA ASN A 100 -11.57 -7.92 6.22
C ASN A 100 -12.30 -7.91 4.88
N TYR A 101 -12.03 -8.85 3.97
CA TYR A 101 -12.76 -8.91 2.70
C TYR A 101 -14.25 -9.19 2.90
N LYS A 102 -14.61 -10.03 3.87
CA LYS A 102 -16.02 -10.28 4.24
C LYS A 102 -16.67 -9.02 4.82
N ARG A 103 -16.06 -8.37 5.81
CA ARG A 103 -16.56 -7.11 6.39
C ARG A 103 -16.67 -5.98 5.36
N GLN A 104 -15.78 -5.97 4.38
CA GLN A 104 -15.75 -4.98 3.30
C GLN A 104 -16.67 -5.33 2.11
N GLN A 105 -17.47 -6.40 2.23
CA GLN A 105 -18.45 -6.87 1.24
C GLN A 105 -17.84 -7.13 -0.14
N ARG A 106 -16.64 -7.70 -0.17
CA ARG A 106 -15.90 -8.02 -1.39
C ARG A 106 -15.28 -9.40 -1.37
N PHE A 107 -15.83 -10.30 -0.55
CA PHE A 107 -15.44 -11.69 -0.50
C PHE A 107 -16.30 -12.50 -1.49
N ASN A 108 -15.68 -12.94 -2.57
CA ASN A 108 -16.29 -13.73 -3.65
C ASN A 108 -15.29 -14.80 -4.12
N ALA A 109 -15.65 -15.61 -5.13
CA ALA A 109 -14.81 -16.72 -5.57
C ALA A 109 -13.40 -16.28 -6.01
N ASP A 110 -13.29 -15.18 -6.76
CA ASP A 110 -12.02 -14.68 -7.31
C ASP A 110 -11.12 -14.08 -6.23
N THR A 111 -11.70 -13.26 -5.35
CA THR A 111 -10.94 -12.67 -4.23
C THR A 111 -10.54 -13.72 -3.21
N ARG A 112 -11.39 -14.72 -2.95
CA ARG A 112 -11.06 -15.88 -2.13
C ARG A 112 -9.89 -16.67 -2.72
N LEU A 113 -9.92 -16.96 -4.03
CA LEU A 113 -8.80 -17.61 -4.70
C LEU A 113 -7.50 -16.81 -4.52
N ARG A 114 -7.54 -15.49 -4.74
CA ARG A 114 -6.37 -14.63 -4.58
C ARG A 114 -5.83 -14.62 -3.14
N LEU A 115 -6.70 -14.66 -2.13
CA LEU A 115 -6.31 -14.77 -0.72
C LEU A 115 -5.67 -16.12 -0.42
N ASP A 116 -6.23 -17.21 -0.94
CA ASP A 116 -5.70 -18.57 -0.75
C ASP A 116 -4.35 -18.75 -1.45
N ASP A 117 -4.17 -18.18 -2.64
CA ASP A 117 -2.90 -18.18 -3.37
C ASP A 117 -1.81 -17.42 -2.60
N ARG A 118 -2.16 -16.27 -2.01
CA ARG A 118 -1.24 -15.52 -1.15
C ARG A 118 -0.84 -16.31 0.09
N PHE A 119 -1.79 -17.01 0.72
CA PHE A 119 -1.51 -17.90 1.84
C PHE A 119 -0.55 -19.03 1.45
N HIS A 120 -0.79 -19.69 0.31
CA HIS A 120 0.12 -20.72 -0.17
C HIS A 120 1.53 -20.15 -0.48
N ALA A 121 1.63 -18.95 -1.04
CA ALA A 121 2.91 -18.28 -1.24
C ALA A 121 3.65 -18.06 0.08
N ASP A 122 2.93 -17.72 1.16
CA ASP A 122 3.51 -17.49 2.48
C ASP A 122 4.03 -18.76 3.13
N LEU A 123 3.26 -19.84 3.03
CA LEU A 123 3.68 -21.16 3.48
C LEU A 123 4.95 -21.60 2.75
N LYS A 124 5.00 -21.42 1.42
CA LYS A 124 6.20 -21.73 0.63
C LYS A 124 7.40 -20.89 1.04
N GLN A 125 7.20 -19.61 1.37
CA GLN A 125 8.26 -18.74 1.88
C GLN A 125 8.82 -19.28 3.22
N ILE A 126 7.94 -19.70 4.14
CA ILE A 126 8.35 -20.32 5.41
C ILE A 126 9.15 -21.60 5.16
N CYS A 127 8.75 -22.39 4.16
CA CYS A 127 9.41 -23.66 3.87
C CYS A 127 10.82 -23.54 3.32
N ALA A 128 11.20 -22.41 2.71
CA ALA A 128 12.55 -22.18 2.18
C ALA A 128 13.11 -23.36 1.34
N GLY A 129 12.25 -24.01 0.55
CA GLY A 129 12.64 -25.15 -0.31
C GLY A 129 12.61 -26.53 0.35
N ASN A 130 12.32 -26.64 1.66
CA ASN A 130 12.16 -27.93 2.33
C ASN A 130 10.96 -28.72 1.74
N ARG A 131 11.24 -29.88 1.13
CA ARG A 131 10.23 -30.66 0.38
C ARG A 131 9.07 -31.17 1.24
N ILE A 132 9.35 -31.59 2.49
CA ILE A 132 8.32 -32.07 3.40
C ILE A 132 7.41 -30.90 3.79
N CYS A 133 8.01 -29.76 4.14
CA CYS A 133 7.27 -28.54 4.42
C CYS A 133 6.41 -28.11 3.23
N LEU A 134 6.95 -28.14 2.01
CA LEU A 134 6.20 -27.79 0.80
C LEU A 134 5.02 -28.74 0.56
N GLY A 135 5.18 -30.03 0.87
CA GLY A 135 4.08 -31.01 0.87
C GLY A 135 2.99 -30.66 1.88
N THR A 136 3.37 -30.33 3.12
CA THR A 136 2.41 -29.89 4.15
C THR A 136 1.74 -28.57 3.76
N ALA A 137 2.48 -27.62 3.20
CA ALA A 137 1.97 -26.33 2.71
C ALA A 137 0.92 -26.52 1.61
N TRP A 138 1.15 -27.48 0.71
CA TRP A 138 0.18 -27.86 -0.32
C TRP A 138 -1.12 -28.41 0.30
N THR A 139 -1.01 -29.30 1.29
CA THR A 139 -2.18 -29.83 2.01
C THR A 139 -3.00 -28.72 2.67
N TYR A 140 -2.33 -27.76 3.31
CA TYR A 140 -2.97 -26.58 3.90
C TYR A 140 -3.72 -25.75 2.87
N TYR A 141 -3.08 -25.46 1.72
CA TYR A 141 -3.71 -24.74 0.62
C TYR A 141 -4.96 -25.47 0.10
N GLN A 142 -4.86 -26.77 -0.16
CA GLN A 142 -5.99 -27.57 -0.64
C GLN A 142 -7.15 -27.61 0.36
N ALA A 143 -6.86 -27.65 1.66
CA ALA A 143 -7.89 -27.59 2.70
C ALA A 143 -8.69 -26.28 2.65
N VAL A 144 -8.01 -25.12 2.59
CA VAL A 144 -8.72 -23.82 2.52
C VAL A 144 -9.50 -23.66 1.21
N ARG A 145 -8.96 -24.16 0.08
CA ARG A 145 -9.66 -24.19 -1.23
C ARG A 145 -10.93 -25.03 -1.20
N LYS A 146 -10.94 -26.13 -0.45
CA LYS A 146 -12.09 -27.02 -0.36
C LYS A 146 -13.13 -26.56 0.67
N PHE A 147 -12.70 -26.01 1.81
CA PHE A 147 -13.59 -25.82 2.96
C PHE A 147 -13.81 -24.37 3.42
N GLY A 148 -12.95 -23.41 3.07
CA GLY A 148 -13.05 -22.03 3.58
C GLY A 148 -14.14 -21.13 2.95
N GLY A 149 -15.11 -21.71 2.22
CA GLY A 149 -16.05 -20.98 1.35
C GLY A 149 -17.25 -20.34 2.04
N ASN A 150 -17.41 -20.52 3.35
CA ASN A 150 -18.55 -20.01 4.13
C ASN A 150 -18.17 -18.69 4.80
#